data_AF-A0A356KVM7-F1
#
_entry.id   AF-A0A356KVM7-F1
#
_cell.length_a   1.000
_cell.length_b   1.000
_cell.length_c   1.000
_cell.angle_alpha   90.00
_cell.angle_beta   90.00
_cell.angle_gamma   90.00
#
_symmetry.space_group_name_H-M   'P 1'
#
loop_
_entity.id
_entity.type
_entity.pdbx_description
1 polymer ?
#
loop_
_entity_poly.entity_id
_entity_poly.type
_entity_poly.pdbx_seq_one_letter_code
_entity_poly.pdbx_strand_id
1 'polypeptide(L)'
;MRLNYGTLAAALGLVTLAAAPAAAQAKPVITEIKYSDGNKVTTVPVGGTIYIEGRDLFQPKELERDPKTGRIKPGQKPFDDLDVRIGGVNCTVFASTLQRITVQVHPTVKPSSSTRIQVRVRGRGSAEAKIAVVSMKEWQESSAGQREQGGE
;
A
#
# COMPACT_ATOMS: atom_id res chain seq x y z
N MET A 1 39.46 -45.51 55.95
CA MET A 1 38.27 -46.22 55.43
C MET A 1 37.48 -45.26 54.54
N ARG A 2 37.20 -45.71 53.31
CA ARG A 2 36.21 -45.25 52.31
C ARG A 2 36.41 -43.89 51.60
N LEU A 3 36.77 -44.01 50.32
CA LEU A 3 36.51 -43.08 49.22
C LEU A 3 35.03 -42.68 49.15
N ASN A 4 34.75 -41.46 48.66
CA ASN A 4 33.52 -41.20 47.93
C ASN A 4 33.79 -40.34 46.68
N TYR A 5 33.52 -40.95 45.53
CA TYR A 5 33.34 -40.33 44.22
C TYR A 5 32.01 -39.57 44.18
N GLY A 6 31.93 -38.48 43.42
CA GLY A 6 30.67 -37.77 43.18
C GLY A 6 30.86 -36.52 42.32
N THR A 7 31.32 -36.66 41.07
CA THR A 7 30.51 -36.45 39.85
C THR A 7 30.54 -35.00 39.33
N LEU A 8 31.37 -34.79 38.29
CA LEU A 8 31.26 -33.67 37.36
C LEU A 8 29.88 -33.74 36.66
N ALA A 9 29.16 -32.62 36.62
CA ALA A 9 28.09 -32.41 35.65
C ALA A 9 28.32 -31.04 34.98
N ALA A 10 28.89 -31.09 33.78
CA ALA A 10 28.99 -29.96 32.87
C ALA A 10 27.58 -29.61 32.37
N ALA A 11 27.08 -28.45 32.78
CA ALA A 11 25.88 -27.87 32.19
C ALA A 11 26.27 -27.11 30.91
N LEU A 12 26.24 -27.82 29.78
CA LEU A 12 26.17 -27.23 28.45
C LEU A 12 24.80 -26.51 28.34
N GLY A 13 24.81 -25.21 28.62
CA GLY A 13 23.65 -24.34 28.39
C GLY A 13 23.32 -24.30 26.90
N LEU A 14 22.16 -24.85 26.54
CA LEU A 14 21.56 -24.72 25.21
C LEU A 14 21.49 -23.24 24.84
N VAL A 15 22.16 -22.85 23.76
CA VAL A 15 21.82 -21.64 23.03
C VAL A 15 20.50 -21.91 22.31
N THR A 16 19.39 -21.51 22.90
CA THR A 16 18.12 -21.38 22.18
C THR A 16 18.29 -20.29 21.12
N LEU A 17 18.44 -20.68 19.85
CA LEU A 17 18.15 -19.80 18.73
C LEU A 17 16.66 -19.45 18.84
N ALA A 18 16.37 -18.28 19.41
CA ALA A 18 15.08 -17.65 19.24
C ALA A 18 14.90 -17.41 17.74
N ALA A 19 14.06 -18.22 17.10
CA ALA A 19 13.54 -17.92 15.78
C ALA A 19 12.91 -16.53 15.88
N ALA A 20 13.53 -15.55 15.19
CA ALA A 20 12.98 -14.22 15.09
C ALA A 20 11.50 -14.35 14.65
N PRO A 21 10.56 -13.67 15.32
CA PRO A 21 9.18 -13.73 14.90
C PRO A 21 9.17 -13.26 13.44
N ALA A 22 8.66 -14.11 12.54
CA ALA A 22 8.35 -13.70 11.19
C ALA A 22 7.55 -12.40 11.32
N ALA A 23 8.18 -11.27 10.97
CA ALA A 23 7.64 -9.95 11.25
C ALA A 23 6.18 -9.96 10.81
N ALA A 24 5.26 -9.83 11.77
CA ALA A 24 3.84 -9.78 11.50
C ALA A 24 3.66 -8.71 10.43
N GLN A 25 3.31 -9.16 9.22
CA GLN A 25 3.37 -8.29 8.05
C GLN A 25 2.39 -7.15 8.30
N ALA A 26 2.91 -5.92 8.43
CA ALA A 26 2.12 -4.78 8.85
C ALA A 26 0.97 -4.56 7.87
N LYS A 27 -0.25 -4.44 8.41
CA LYS A 27 -1.48 -4.21 7.64
C LYS A 27 -1.33 -2.88 6.88
N PRO A 28 -1.71 -2.81 5.60
CA PRO A 28 -1.68 -1.55 4.87
C PRO A 28 -2.58 -0.52 5.56
N VAL A 29 -2.11 0.73 5.64
CA VAL A 29 -2.85 1.85 6.21
C VAL A 29 -2.79 3.02 5.24
N ILE A 30 -3.96 3.56 4.88
CA ILE A 30 -4.06 4.81 4.11
C ILE A 30 -4.09 5.97 5.11
N THR A 31 -3.18 6.93 4.94
CA THR A 31 -3.11 8.13 5.80
C THR A 31 -3.65 9.36 5.09
N GLU A 32 -3.41 9.48 3.78
CA GLU A 32 -3.76 10.68 3.03
C GLU A 32 -4.01 10.37 1.55
N ILE A 33 -4.84 11.19 0.92
CA ILE A 33 -5.06 11.15 -0.52
C ILE A 33 -4.74 12.54 -1.07
N LYS A 34 -3.90 12.56 -2.10
CA LYS A 34 -3.48 13.77 -2.80
C LYS A 34 -3.88 13.68 -4.26
N TYR A 35 -4.13 14.81 -4.88
CA TYR A 35 -4.30 14.87 -6.32
C TYR A 35 -2.94 14.94 -7.02
N SER A 36 -2.91 14.84 -8.35
CA SER A 36 -1.66 14.80 -9.13
C SER A 36 -0.77 16.02 -8.92
N ASP A 37 -1.34 17.13 -8.45
CA ASP A 37 -0.66 18.37 -8.07
C ASP A 37 0.07 18.29 -6.71
N GLY A 38 -0.11 17.19 -5.97
CA GLY A 38 0.49 16.96 -4.65
C GLY A 38 -0.31 17.54 -3.49
N ASN A 39 -1.43 18.22 -3.74
CA ASN A 39 -2.28 18.79 -2.69
C ASN A 39 -3.19 17.72 -2.10
N LYS A 40 -3.42 17.78 -0.79
CA LYS A 40 -4.40 16.92 -0.12
C LYS A 40 -5.78 17.22 -0.68
N VAL A 41 -6.50 16.16 -1.05
CA VAL A 41 -7.85 16.28 -1.59
C VAL A 41 -8.81 15.33 -0.90
N THR A 42 -10.03 15.82 -0.68
CA THR A 42 -11.18 15.04 -0.23
C THR A 42 -12.18 14.79 -1.36
N THR A 43 -11.94 15.39 -2.53
CA THR A 43 -12.74 15.29 -3.74
C THR A 43 -11.81 15.08 -4.93
N VAL A 44 -12.17 14.20 -5.87
CA VAL A 44 -11.36 13.94 -7.08
C VAL A 44 -12.25 13.78 -8.32
N PRO A 45 -11.80 14.24 -9.49
CA PRO A 45 -12.53 14.02 -10.74
C PRO A 45 -12.39 12.58 -11.23
N VAL A 46 -13.43 12.07 -11.89
CA VAL A 46 -13.32 10.84 -12.70
C VAL A 46 -12.24 11.01 -13.77
N GLY A 47 -11.43 9.96 -13.99
CA GLY A 47 -10.29 10.03 -14.92
C GLY A 47 -9.05 10.74 -14.36
N GLY A 48 -9.15 11.37 -13.19
CA GLY A 48 -8.05 12.06 -12.54
C GLY A 48 -7.01 11.11 -11.94
N THR A 49 -5.77 11.58 -11.83
CA THR A 49 -4.67 10.85 -11.19
C THR A 49 -4.54 11.29 -9.74
N ILE A 50 -4.47 10.32 -8.83
CA ILE A 50 -4.38 10.56 -7.39
C ILE A 50 -3.18 9.80 -6.81
N TYR A 51 -2.64 10.34 -5.72
CA TYR A 51 -1.66 9.68 -4.88
C TYR A 51 -2.32 9.25 -3.58
N ILE A 52 -2.30 7.95 -3.32
CA ILE A 52 -2.72 7.38 -2.04
C ILE A 52 -1.45 7.24 -1.20
N GLU A 53 -1.34 8.04 -0.15
CA GLU A 53 -0.25 7.97 0.81
C GLU A 53 -0.65 7.15 2.04
N GLY A 54 0.33 6.46 2.62
CA GLY A 54 0.09 5.53 3.69
C GLY A 54 1.35 4.82 4.17
N ARG A 55 1.12 3.72 4.88
CA ARG A 55 2.17 2.83 5.39
C ARG A 55 1.90 1.41 4.94
N ASP A 56 2.98 0.69 4.63
CA ASP A 56 2.93 -0.71 4.21
C ASP A 56 2.00 -0.96 3.01
N LEU A 57 1.92 0.04 2.12
CA LEU A 57 1.03 0.04 0.97
C LEU A 57 1.51 -0.84 -0.18
N PHE A 58 2.80 -1.16 -0.20
CA PHE A 58 3.41 -2.00 -1.21
C PHE A 58 4.47 -2.88 -0.57
N GLN A 59 4.52 -4.14 -0.98
CA GLN A 59 5.67 -4.98 -0.69
C GLN A 59 6.38 -5.21 -2.03
N PRO A 60 7.63 -4.75 -2.19
CA PRO A 60 8.43 -5.28 -3.27
C PRO A 60 8.57 -6.78 -3.00
N LYS A 61 7.92 -7.62 -3.80
CA LYS A 61 8.39 -8.99 -3.92
C LYS A 61 9.84 -8.87 -4.38
N GLU A 62 10.73 -9.54 -3.67
CA GLU A 62 12.04 -9.83 -4.24
C GLU A 62 11.75 -10.59 -5.54
N LEU A 63 11.87 -9.89 -6.66
CA LEU A 63 11.54 -10.45 -7.96
C LEU A 63 12.43 -11.67 -8.10
N GLU A 64 11.84 -12.86 -8.25
CA GLU A 64 12.64 -14.06 -8.41
C GLU A 64 13.40 -13.91 -9.72
N ARG A 65 14.69 -13.65 -9.56
CA ARG A 65 15.63 -13.65 -10.66
C ARG A 65 15.89 -15.11 -11.02
N ASP A 66 15.82 -15.39 -12.30
CA ASP A 66 16.23 -16.67 -12.82
C ASP A 66 17.72 -16.88 -12.45
N PRO A 67 18.09 -17.96 -11.75
CA PRO A 67 19.44 -18.15 -11.23
C PRO A 67 20.48 -18.40 -12.33
N LYS A 68 20.04 -18.67 -13.58
CA LYS A 68 20.93 -18.89 -14.73
C LYS A 68 21.17 -17.62 -15.54
N THR A 69 20.17 -16.75 -15.66
CA THR A 69 20.23 -15.55 -16.52
C THR A 69 20.28 -14.24 -15.74
N GLY A 70 20.00 -14.26 -14.43
CA GLY A 70 19.89 -13.06 -13.59
C GLY A 70 18.71 -12.15 -13.95
N ARG A 71 17.89 -12.53 -14.95
CA ARG A 71 16.71 -11.80 -15.40
C ARG A 71 15.52 -12.14 -14.52
N ILE A 72 14.62 -11.19 -14.33
CA ILE A 72 13.35 -11.41 -13.63
C ILE A 72 12.54 -12.45 -14.41
N LYS A 73 11.98 -13.45 -13.72
CA LYS A 73 11.12 -14.46 -14.36
C LYS A 73 9.98 -13.79 -15.14
N PRO A 74 9.76 -14.14 -16.41
CA PRO A 74 8.65 -13.60 -17.19
C PRO A 74 7.32 -13.97 -16.54
N GLY A 75 6.45 -12.97 -16.35
CA GLY A 75 5.14 -13.14 -15.69
C GLY A 75 5.07 -12.55 -14.28
N GLN A 76 6.20 -12.17 -13.65
CA GLN A 76 6.15 -11.38 -12.43
C GLN A 76 5.89 -9.91 -12.77
N LYS A 77 4.63 -9.47 -12.64
CA LYS A 77 4.31 -8.04 -12.60
C LYS A 77 4.71 -7.49 -11.24
N PRO A 78 5.43 -6.36 -11.18
CA PRO A 78 5.85 -5.78 -9.90
C PRO A 78 4.66 -5.40 -9.00
N PHE A 79 3.46 -5.23 -9.57
CA PHE A 79 2.25 -4.79 -8.89
C PHE A 79 1.16 -5.87 -8.77
N ASP A 80 1.44 -7.14 -9.08
CA ASP A 80 0.40 -8.20 -9.12
C ASP A 80 -0.29 -8.45 -7.76
N ASP A 81 0.41 -8.14 -6.66
CA ASP A 81 -0.11 -8.28 -5.31
C ASP A 81 -0.94 -7.07 -4.82
N LEU A 82 -1.08 -6.02 -5.63
CA LEU A 82 -1.80 -4.80 -5.29
C LEU A 82 -3.10 -4.68 -6.10
N ASP A 83 -4.24 -4.66 -5.40
CA ASP A 83 -5.56 -4.44 -6.00
C ASP A 83 -6.15 -3.14 -5.43
N VAL A 84 -6.30 -2.12 -6.27
CA VAL A 84 -6.84 -0.81 -5.88
C VAL A 84 -8.20 -0.62 -6.51
N ARG A 85 -9.24 -0.52 -5.67
CA ARG A 85 -10.62 -0.32 -6.11
C ARG A 85 -11.14 1.01 -5.64
N ILE A 86 -11.79 1.75 -6.53
CA ILE A 86 -12.45 3.02 -6.22
C ILE A 86 -13.91 2.88 -6.61
N GLY A 87 -14.82 3.02 -5.64
CA GLY A 87 -16.26 2.84 -5.87
C GLY A 87 -16.63 1.43 -6.33
N GLY A 88 -15.82 0.43 -5.99
CA GLY A 88 -15.98 -0.96 -6.43
C GLY A 88 -15.40 -1.27 -7.82
N VAL A 89 -14.85 -0.27 -8.53
CA VAL A 89 -14.22 -0.44 -9.84
C VAL A 89 -12.70 -0.60 -9.67
N ASN A 90 -12.10 -1.58 -10.35
CA ASN A 90 -10.65 -1.76 -10.34
C ASN A 90 -9.98 -0.61 -11.12
N CYS A 91 -9.01 0.04 -10.48
CA CYS A 91 -8.32 1.20 -11.03
C CYS A 91 -6.88 0.86 -11.41
N THR A 92 -6.37 1.51 -12.46
CA THR A 92 -5.02 1.27 -12.96
C THR A 92 -4.00 1.92 -12.03
N VAL A 93 -3.13 1.09 -11.44
CA VAL A 93 -1.98 1.56 -10.66
C VAL A 93 -0.82 1.82 -11.62
N PHE A 94 -0.32 3.06 -11.61
CA PHE A 94 0.83 3.46 -12.43
C PHE A 94 2.15 3.26 -11.71
N ALA A 95 2.17 3.50 -10.39
CA ALA A 95 3.35 3.36 -9.58
C ALA A 95 2.95 3.01 -8.15
N SER A 96 3.77 2.23 -7.45
CA SER A 96 3.62 2.01 -6.02
C SER A 96 4.98 1.98 -5.34
N THR A 97 5.05 2.60 -4.18
CA THR A 97 6.15 2.56 -3.23
C THR A 97 5.60 2.10 -1.87
N LEU A 98 6.50 1.85 -0.91
CA LEU A 98 6.13 1.44 0.44
C LEU A 98 5.12 2.39 1.11
N GLN A 99 5.13 3.67 0.73
CA GLN A 99 4.36 4.74 1.37
C GLN A 99 3.40 5.47 0.43
N ARG A 100 3.47 5.25 -0.90
CA ARG A 100 2.68 5.99 -1.88
C ARG A 100 2.27 5.10 -3.05
N ILE A 101 1.01 5.15 -3.43
CA ILE A 101 0.49 4.52 -4.65
C ILE A 101 -0.06 5.61 -5.56
N THR A 102 0.39 5.63 -6.81
CA THR A 102 -0.18 6.45 -7.88
C THR A 102 -1.21 5.64 -8.63
N VAL A 103 -2.46 6.08 -8.59
CA VAL A 103 -3.57 5.41 -9.26
C VAL A 103 -4.38 6.43 -10.04
N GLN A 104 -4.92 6.02 -11.18
CA GLN A 104 -5.89 6.83 -11.91
C GLN A 104 -7.30 6.32 -11.67
N VAL A 105 -8.18 7.25 -11.34
CA VAL A 105 -9.60 6.99 -11.14
C VAL A 105 -10.19 6.54 -12.47
N HIS A 106 -10.73 5.32 -12.52
CA HIS A 106 -11.30 4.78 -13.75
C HIS A 106 -12.50 5.65 -14.21
N PRO A 107 -12.63 5.99 -15.51
CA PRO A 107 -13.70 6.86 -16.00
C PRO A 107 -15.12 6.26 -15.83
N THR A 108 -15.21 4.95 -15.63
CA THR A 108 -16.48 4.24 -15.33
C THR A 108 -16.93 4.39 -13.88
N VAL A 109 -16.10 4.93 -12.98
CA VAL A 109 -16.52 5.21 -11.59
C VAL A 109 -17.65 6.22 -11.62
N LYS A 110 -18.79 5.87 -11.02
CA LYS A 110 -19.91 6.81 -10.89
C LYS A 110 -19.54 7.93 -9.92
N PRO A 111 -19.76 9.21 -10.28
CA PRO A 111 -19.65 10.30 -9.34
C PRO A 111 -20.51 10.06 -8.10
N SER A 112 -19.92 10.23 -6.93
CA SER A 112 -20.57 10.05 -5.63
C SER A 112 -19.83 10.85 -4.58
N SER A 113 -20.59 11.60 -3.77
CA SER A 113 -20.09 12.36 -2.63
C SER A 113 -19.42 11.48 -1.57
N SER A 114 -19.68 10.18 -1.58
CA SER A 114 -19.01 9.20 -0.71
C SER A 114 -18.63 7.96 -1.49
N THR A 115 -17.42 7.98 -2.05
CA THR A 115 -16.80 6.86 -2.75
C THR A 115 -15.76 6.20 -1.85
N ARG A 116 -15.85 4.88 -1.74
CA ARG A 116 -14.87 4.09 -1.00
C ARG A 116 -13.67 3.77 -1.89
N ILE A 117 -12.47 4.11 -1.42
CA ILE A 117 -11.21 3.62 -1.96
C ILE A 117 -10.79 2.43 -1.11
N GLN A 118 -10.54 1.29 -1.73
CA GLN A 118 -10.03 0.09 -1.10
C GLN A 118 -8.68 -0.25 -1.73
N VAL A 119 -7.64 -0.29 -0.92
CA VAL A 119 -6.31 -0.76 -1.31
C VAL A 119 -6.11 -2.11 -0.65
N ARG A 120 -6.09 -3.17 -1.44
CA ARG A 120 -5.84 -4.53 -0.98
C ARG A 120 -4.41 -4.93 -1.36
N VAL A 121 -3.67 -5.37 -0.37
CA VAL A 121 -2.33 -5.95 -0.53
C VAL A 121 -2.44 -7.45 -0.22
N ARG A 122 -2.18 -8.29 -1.22
CA ARG A 122 -2.26 -9.74 -1.09
C ARG A 122 -1.32 -10.21 0.03
N GLY A 123 -1.86 -10.96 0.99
CA GLY A 123 -1.11 -11.47 2.15
C GLY A 123 -1.01 -10.52 3.36
N ARG A 124 -1.37 -9.23 3.24
CA ARG A 124 -1.31 -8.25 4.36
C ARG A 124 -2.66 -7.67 4.76
N GLY A 125 -3.66 -7.78 3.90
CA GLY A 125 -5.03 -7.34 4.16
C GLY A 125 -5.42 -6.15 3.29
N SER A 126 -6.39 -5.36 3.75
CA SER A 126 -6.92 -4.22 3.01
C SER A 126 -7.01 -2.97 3.88
N ALA A 127 -6.70 -1.84 3.26
CA ALA A 127 -6.94 -0.51 3.77
C ALA A 127 -8.12 0.11 3.02
N GLU A 128 -8.90 0.93 3.72
CA GLU A 128 -10.05 1.62 3.15
C GLU A 128 -10.01 3.09 3.50
N ALA A 129 -10.37 3.94 2.55
CA ALA A 129 -10.52 5.38 2.71
C ALA A 129 -11.80 5.85 2.02
N LYS A 130 -12.29 7.02 2.40
CA LYS A 130 -13.47 7.66 1.80
C LYS A 130 -13.05 8.94 1.10
N ILE A 131 -13.55 9.14 -0.11
CA ILE A 131 -13.35 10.35 -0.91
C ILE A 131 -14.61 10.67 -1.69
N ALA A 132 -14.85 11.94 -2.02
CA ALA A 132 -15.85 12.29 -3.01
C ALA A 132 -15.26 12.11 -4.41
N VAL A 133 -16.02 11.50 -5.32
CA VAL A 133 -15.69 11.47 -6.74
C VAL A 133 -16.71 12.32 -7.47
N VAL A 134 -16.25 13.29 -8.25
CA VAL A 134 -17.10 14.24 -8.98
C VAL A 134 -16.86 14.11 -10.48
N SER A 135 -17.80 14.64 -11.27
CA SER A 135 -17.58 14.77 -12.70
C SER A 135 -16.50 15.83 -13.00
N MET A 136 -15.85 15.73 -14.17
CA MET A 136 -14.83 16.72 -14.56
C MET A 136 -15.41 18.14 -14.65
N LYS A 137 -16.69 18.27 -14.98
CA LYS A 137 -17.42 19.54 -15.02
C LYS A 137 -17.51 20.16 -13.61
N GLU A 138 -18.02 19.41 -12.64
CA GLU A 138 -18.12 19.85 -11.24
C GLU A 138 -16.74 20.15 -10.65
N TRP A 139 -15.71 19.40 -11.02
CA TRP A 139 -14.33 19.65 -10.61
C TRP A 139 -13.80 20.99 -11.11
N GLN A 140 -14.06 21.34 -12.38
CA GLN A 140 -13.68 22.63 -12.94
C GLN A 140 -14.42 23.78 -12.25
N GLU A 141 -15.72 23.61 -11.97
CA GLU A 141 -16.54 24.58 -11.25
C GLU A 141 -16.02 24.79 -9.80
N SER A 142 -15.67 23.70 -9.12
CA SER A 142 -15.12 23.76 -7.75
C SER A 142 -13.68 24.31 -7.72
N SER A 143 -12.84 23.98 -8.70
CA SER A 143 -11.46 24.46 -8.79
C SER A 143 -11.39 25.93 -9.22
N ALA A 144 -12.35 26.39 -10.03
CA ALA A 144 -12.52 27.79 -10.37
C ALA A 144 -12.94 28.60 -9.13
N GLY A 145 -13.91 28.11 -8.36
CA GLY A 145 -14.33 28.76 -7.10
C GLY A 145 -13.25 28.79 -6.01
N GLN A 146 -12.33 27.82 -6.00
CA GLN A 146 -11.23 27.78 -5.02
C GLN A 146 -10.07 28.73 -5.37
N ARG A 147 -9.96 29.17 -6.63
CA ARG A 147 -9.01 30.22 -7.05
C ARG A 147 -9.46 31.62 -6.68
N GLU A 148 -10.75 31.85 -6.51
CA GLU A 148 -11.30 33.16 -6.17
C GLU A 148 -11.28 33.47 -4.66
N GLN A 149 -11.02 32.48 -3.79
CA GLN A 149 -10.96 32.67 -2.32
C GLN A 149 -9.54 32.69 -1.74
N GLY A 150 -8.50 32.66 -2.59
CA GLY A 150 -7.09 32.66 -2.16
C GLY A 150 -6.35 33.97 -2.42
N GLY A 151 -7.07 35.07 -2.60
CA GLY A 151 -6.50 36.39 -2.89
C GLY A 151 -7.04 37.46 -1.94
N GLU A 152 -6.53 37.46 -0.71
CA GLU A 152 -6.53 38.64 0.18
C GLU A 152 -5.12 38.83 0.75
#